data_AF-A0A5B9MCA1-F1
#
_entry.id   AF-A0A5B9MCA1-F1
#
_cell.length_a   1.000
_cell.length_b   1.000
_cell.length_c   1.000
_cell.angle_alpha   90.00
_cell.angle_beta   90.00
_cell.angle_gamma   90.00
#
_symmetry.space_group_name_H-M   'P 1'
#
loop_
_entity.id
_entity.type
_entity.pdbx_description
1 polymer ?
#
loop_
_entity_poly.entity_id
_entity_poly.type
_entity_poly.pdbx_seq_one_letter_code
_entity_poly.pdbx_strand_id
1 'polypeptide(L)'
;MPAFDVDSQSPGGSFEPQPADNWSMPLGAIAGIRLYISYSVFIALAVLTGLVAMVQGREGNSDLPLVTLTAVTIWFFGWGVQLLVHLCLHYWTDAKSESITIGVLGVEAANPLYRRYPWTAVANLMAACFSLTALVIFGAACLAVHMLTRTDGYADATLWLRELATPGLGLDAVANCYLTAAWLFWIQAACQAYPLPKNLGRGALASVVVLLAADADDSLQLRLLRRLLQFVSLITVVIAMATLIADGDVNLPRWPILLLLAVALWVSTRKSDLHDWITSVHIAGADPISAHFDVTELRESDLDAPVTRPSGVKPKRTPWISEMIDSVRMRQKRKRVRAAMRREHEEASDAARLDQVLQIVSEHGTEGLSAEDRALLMRVSKNLQRHRQSHADGETDSR
;
A
#
# COMPACT_ATOMS: atom_id res chain seq x y z
N MET A 1 13.42 19.52 -21.22
CA MET A 1 12.76 19.07 -19.99
C MET A 1 12.20 20.29 -19.30
N PRO A 2 10.89 20.41 -19.08
CA PRO A 2 10.37 21.49 -18.26
C PRO A 2 10.83 21.24 -16.81
N ALA A 3 11.48 22.24 -16.21
CA ALA A 3 11.82 22.21 -14.81
C ALA A 3 10.51 22.06 -14.01
N PHE A 4 10.46 21.07 -13.13
CA PHE A 4 9.43 21.01 -12.11
C PHE A 4 9.60 22.26 -11.24
N ASP A 5 8.66 23.18 -11.37
CA ASP A 5 8.62 24.43 -10.62
C ASP A 5 8.12 24.12 -9.21
N VAL A 6 9.03 23.62 -8.36
CA VAL A 6 8.82 23.30 -6.95
C VAL A 6 8.44 24.55 -6.15
N ASP A 7 8.67 25.75 -6.70
CA ASP A 7 8.44 27.04 -6.05
C ASP A 7 7.04 27.62 -6.27
N SER A 8 6.18 26.95 -7.06
CA SER A 8 4.80 27.41 -7.30
C SER A 8 3.77 26.92 -6.28
N GLN A 9 4.18 26.16 -5.25
CA GLN A 9 3.31 25.86 -4.11
C GLN A 9 3.22 27.08 -3.19
N SER A 10 2.16 27.86 -3.40
CA SER A 10 1.68 28.88 -2.45
C SER A 10 1.80 28.41 -0.99
N PRO A 11 2.58 29.07 -0.11
CA PRO A 11 2.85 28.62 1.26
C PRO A 11 1.65 28.71 2.23
N GLY A 12 0.43 28.92 1.72
CA GLY A 12 -0.81 28.99 2.49
C GLY A 12 -1.83 27.90 2.18
N GLY A 13 -1.54 27.01 1.21
CA GLY A 13 -2.37 25.81 1.04
C GLY A 13 -2.08 24.87 2.20
N SER A 14 -3.05 24.65 3.09
CA SER A 14 -2.89 23.65 4.14
C SER A 14 -2.41 22.35 3.49
N PHE A 15 -1.34 21.75 4.02
CA PHE A 15 -1.01 20.33 3.81
C PHE A 15 -2.12 19.41 4.36
N GLU A 16 -3.36 19.91 4.50
CA GLU A 16 -4.50 19.02 4.52
C GLU A 16 -4.46 18.33 3.17
N PRO A 17 -4.22 17.00 3.14
CA PRO A 17 -4.35 16.27 1.90
C PRO A 17 -5.71 16.67 1.36
N GLN A 18 -5.74 17.34 0.19
CA GLN A 18 -7.00 17.66 -0.48
C GLN A 18 -7.84 16.40 -0.36
N PRO A 19 -9.04 16.47 0.27
CA PRO A 19 -9.86 15.30 0.51
C PRO A 19 -9.98 14.66 -0.86
N ALA A 20 -9.23 13.58 -1.05
CA ALA A 20 -8.87 13.19 -2.39
C ALA A 20 -10.17 12.95 -3.15
N ASP A 21 -10.10 12.93 -4.48
CA ASP A 21 -11.16 12.46 -5.39
C ASP A 21 -11.64 11.00 -5.11
N ASN A 22 -11.38 10.51 -3.91
CA ASN A 22 -11.79 9.30 -3.28
C ASN A 22 -13.30 9.35 -3.09
N TRP A 23 -13.94 8.78 -4.09
CA TRP A 23 -15.26 8.19 -4.04
C TRP A 23 -15.32 7.12 -2.92
N SER A 24 -15.26 7.55 -1.66
CA SER A 24 -15.21 6.72 -0.46
C SER A 24 -15.80 7.45 0.75
N MET A 25 -16.43 6.70 1.65
CA MET A 25 -17.03 7.19 2.89
C MET A 25 -16.10 6.91 4.08
N PRO A 26 -15.84 7.88 4.98
CA PRO A 26 -15.04 7.64 6.18
C PRO A 26 -15.81 6.73 7.16
N LEU A 27 -15.16 5.65 7.61
CA LEU A 27 -15.73 4.70 8.58
C LEU A 27 -15.30 5.02 10.02
N GLY A 28 -14.09 5.55 10.20
CA GLY A 28 -13.53 5.85 11.52
C GLY A 28 -11.99 5.83 11.50
N ALA A 29 -11.38 5.65 12.65
CA ALA A 29 -9.93 5.46 12.76
C ALA A 29 -9.58 4.31 13.71
N ILE A 30 -8.64 3.46 13.31
CA ILE A 30 -8.09 2.38 14.13
C ILE A 30 -6.60 2.62 14.30
N ALA A 31 -6.12 2.70 15.55
CA ALA A 31 -4.71 2.97 15.88
C ALA A 31 -4.14 4.24 15.20
N GLY A 32 -4.98 5.25 14.96
CA GLY A 32 -4.62 6.50 14.28
C GLY A 32 -4.61 6.42 12.74
N ILE A 33 -4.96 5.27 12.15
CA ILE A 33 -5.13 5.08 10.71
C ILE A 33 -6.61 5.30 10.37
N ARG A 34 -6.91 6.22 9.45
CA ARG A 34 -8.28 6.50 9.00
C ARG A 34 -8.76 5.39 8.06
N LEU A 35 -9.91 4.80 8.36
CA LEU A 35 -10.53 3.79 7.52
C LEU A 35 -11.58 4.43 6.62
N TYR A 36 -11.55 4.08 5.35
CA TYR A 36 -12.52 4.50 4.34
C TYR A 36 -13.14 3.27 3.66
N ILE A 37 -14.40 3.38 3.25
CA ILE A 37 -15.09 2.37 2.42
C ILE A 37 -15.39 3.00 1.06
N SER A 38 -14.96 2.36 -0.01
CA SER A 38 -15.19 2.82 -1.40
C SER A 38 -16.69 2.84 -1.73
N TYR A 39 -17.19 3.86 -2.44
CA TYR A 39 -18.60 3.92 -2.86
C TYR A 39 -19.00 2.75 -3.78
N SER A 40 -18.01 2.18 -4.48
CA SER A 40 -18.19 0.97 -5.28
C SER A 40 -18.74 -0.21 -4.47
N VAL A 41 -18.45 -0.31 -3.17
CA VAL A 41 -19.00 -1.33 -2.27
C VAL A 41 -20.52 -1.19 -2.15
N PHE A 42 -21.02 0.01 -1.91
CA PHE A 42 -22.46 0.25 -1.79
C PHE A 42 -23.19 -0.02 -3.10
N ILE A 43 -22.58 0.36 -4.23
CA ILE A 43 -23.13 0.08 -5.55
C ILE A 43 -23.18 -1.43 -5.81
N ALA A 44 -22.10 -2.16 -5.50
CA ALA A 44 -22.06 -3.61 -5.67
C ALA A 44 -23.12 -4.31 -4.80
N LEU A 45 -23.27 -3.90 -3.53
CA LEU A 45 -24.30 -4.43 -2.63
C LEU A 45 -25.72 -4.11 -3.10
N ALA A 46 -25.94 -2.89 -3.63
CA ALA A 46 -27.24 -2.49 -4.18
C ALA A 46 -27.61 -3.34 -5.41
N VAL A 47 -26.67 -3.52 -6.35
CA VAL A 47 -26.86 -4.37 -7.53
C VAL A 47 -27.12 -5.82 -7.10
N LEU A 48 -26.33 -6.35 -6.17
CA LEU A 48 -26.51 -7.71 -5.65
C LEU A 48 -27.89 -7.89 -5.00
N THR A 49 -28.30 -6.96 -4.13
CA THR A 49 -29.59 -6.99 -3.46
C THR A 49 -30.74 -6.91 -4.47
N GLY A 50 -30.62 -6.03 -5.48
CA GLY A 50 -31.62 -5.92 -6.56
C GLY A 50 -31.75 -7.22 -7.37
N LEU A 51 -30.62 -7.86 -7.71
CA LEU A 51 -30.61 -9.15 -8.42
C LEU A 51 -31.26 -10.26 -7.59
N VAL A 52 -30.94 -10.36 -6.30
CA VAL A 52 -31.57 -11.34 -5.40
C VAL A 52 -33.07 -11.08 -5.30
N ALA A 53 -33.49 -9.83 -5.12
CA ALA A 53 -34.90 -9.47 -5.04
C ALA A 53 -35.68 -9.80 -6.32
N MET A 54 -35.06 -9.69 -7.50
CA MET A 54 -35.67 -10.07 -8.77
C MET A 54 -35.80 -11.59 -8.98
N VAL A 55 -34.89 -12.38 -8.41
CA VAL A 55 -34.76 -13.82 -8.70
C VAL A 55 -35.35 -14.72 -7.60
N GLN A 56 -35.48 -14.21 -6.36
CA GLN A 56 -35.99 -14.96 -5.21
C GLN A 56 -37.43 -15.47 -5.39
N GLY A 57 -38.24 -14.85 -6.26
CA GLY A 57 -39.62 -15.26 -6.52
C GLY A 57 -39.78 -16.46 -7.45
N ARG A 58 -38.68 -17.00 -8.01
CA ARG A 58 -38.72 -18.18 -8.89
C ARG A 58 -38.72 -19.48 -8.06
N GLU A 59 -39.41 -20.49 -8.55
CA GLU A 59 -39.41 -21.83 -7.92
C GLU A 59 -37.98 -22.35 -7.74
N GLY A 60 -37.65 -22.82 -6.53
CA GLY A 60 -36.31 -23.30 -6.18
C GLY A 60 -35.33 -22.25 -5.64
N ASN A 61 -35.70 -20.97 -5.58
CA ASN A 61 -34.80 -19.88 -5.13
C ASN A 61 -35.16 -19.28 -3.76
N SER A 62 -35.96 -19.97 -2.93
CA SER A 62 -36.34 -19.48 -1.59
C SER A 62 -35.15 -19.21 -0.69
N ASP A 63 -34.06 -19.96 -0.88
CA ASP A 63 -32.88 -19.94 0.00
C ASP A 63 -31.81 -18.95 -0.50
N LEU A 64 -32.00 -18.38 -1.70
CA LEU A 64 -31.07 -17.46 -2.34
C LEU A 64 -30.71 -16.25 -1.45
N PRO A 65 -31.65 -15.60 -0.71
CA PRO A 65 -31.30 -14.49 0.17
C PRO A 65 -30.38 -14.91 1.32
N LEU A 66 -30.63 -16.09 1.92
CA LEU A 66 -29.82 -16.61 3.01
C LEU A 66 -28.41 -16.97 2.53
N VAL A 67 -28.33 -17.69 1.40
CA VAL A 67 -27.05 -18.05 0.76
C VAL A 67 -26.25 -16.80 0.39
N THR A 68 -26.92 -15.77 -0.17
CA THR A 68 -26.27 -14.50 -0.51
C THR A 68 -25.77 -13.78 0.73
N LEU A 69 -26.56 -13.74 1.81
CA LEU A 69 -26.14 -13.14 3.08
C LEU A 69 -24.91 -13.85 3.65
N THR A 70 -24.88 -15.18 3.61
CA THR A 70 -23.71 -15.98 4.02
C THR A 70 -22.49 -15.65 3.16
N ALA A 71 -22.64 -15.61 1.83
CA ALA A 71 -21.56 -15.27 0.91
C ALA A 71 -21.00 -13.86 1.16
N VAL A 72 -21.87 -12.86 1.37
CA VAL A 72 -21.46 -11.48 1.70
C VAL A 72 -20.73 -11.44 3.04
N THR A 73 -21.20 -12.19 4.04
CA THR A 73 -20.56 -12.26 5.36
C THR A 73 -19.15 -12.85 5.27
N ILE A 74 -18.99 -13.95 4.51
CA ILE A 74 -17.68 -14.55 4.22
C ILE A 74 -16.79 -13.54 3.49
N TRP A 75 -17.32 -12.84 2.49
CA TRP A 75 -16.57 -11.85 1.71
C TRP A 75 -16.03 -10.72 2.59
N PHE A 76 -16.86 -10.20 3.51
CA PHE A 76 -16.43 -9.20 4.50
C PHE A 76 -15.42 -9.75 5.50
N PHE A 77 -15.50 -11.03 5.87
CA PHE A 77 -14.46 -11.65 6.69
C PHE A 77 -13.11 -11.63 5.96
N GLY A 78 -13.12 -11.84 4.63
CA GLY A 78 -11.92 -11.73 3.80
C GLY A 78 -11.34 -10.32 3.80
N TRP A 79 -12.18 -9.28 3.83
CA TRP A 79 -11.71 -7.89 4.05
C TRP A 79 -11.05 -7.73 5.42
N GLY A 80 -11.65 -8.32 6.46
CA GLY A 80 -11.11 -8.33 7.81
C GLY A 80 -9.72 -8.96 7.88
N VAL A 81 -9.52 -10.12 7.23
CA VAL A 81 -8.22 -10.80 7.17
C VAL A 81 -7.17 -9.92 6.49
N GLN A 82 -7.48 -9.33 5.34
CA GLN A 82 -6.55 -8.45 4.64
C GLN A 82 -6.23 -7.18 5.44
N LEU A 83 -7.24 -6.58 6.06
CA LEU A 83 -7.07 -5.40 6.91
C LEU A 83 -6.17 -5.73 8.10
N LEU A 84 -6.38 -6.88 8.74
CA LEU A 84 -5.54 -7.34 9.85
C LEU A 84 -4.08 -7.48 9.43
N VAL A 85 -3.80 -8.10 8.26
CA VAL A 85 -2.43 -8.21 7.72
C VAL A 85 -1.81 -6.82 7.53
N HIS A 86 -2.54 -5.87 6.95
CA HIS A 86 -2.05 -4.51 6.76
C HIS A 86 -1.79 -3.81 8.10
N LEU A 87 -2.70 -3.94 9.08
CA LEU A 87 -2.51 -3.37 10.42
C LEU A 87 -1.32 -3.98 11.14
N CYS A 88 -1.12 -5.30 11.05
CA CYS A 88 0.07 -5.98 11.57
C CYS A 88 1.34 -5.46 10.92
N LEU A 89 1.36 -5.28 9.60
CA LEU A 89 2.50 -4.69 8.89
C LEU A 89 2.72 -3.23 9.26
N HIS A 90 1.69 -2.43 9.49
CA HIS A 90 1.83 -1.06 10.01
C HIS A 90 2.35 -1.01 11.46
N TYR A 91 2.12 -2.07 12.22
CA TYR A 91 2.63 -2.19 13.58
C TYR A 91 4.09 -2.66 13.57
N TRP A 92 4.46 -3.57 12.67
CA TRP A 92 5.82 -4.11 12.54
C TRP A 92 6.78 -3.22 11.75
N THR A 93 6.27 -2.59 10.70
CA THR A 93 7.00 -1.61 9.90
C THR A 93 6.62 -0.22 10.42
N ASP A 94 7.61 0.64 10.70
CA ASP A 94 7.35 2.03 11.12
C ASP A 94 6.63 2.87 10.01
N ALA A 95 6.30 2.25 8.87
CA ALA A 95 5.65 2.84 7.72
C ALA A 95 4.14 2.96 7.95
N LYS A 96 3.71 4.07 8.58
CA LYS A 96 2.29 4.34 8.86
C LYS A 96 1.58 4.95 7.66
N SER A 97 0.56 4.27 7.12
CA SER A 97 -0.40 4.90 6.20
C SER A 97 -1.32 5.82 6.99
N GLU A 98 -1.65 6.99 6.45
CA GLU A 98 -2.67 7.84 7.05
C GLU A 98 -4.08 7.26 6.89
N SER A 99 -4.30 6.53 5.79
CA SER A 99 -5.58 5.96 5.45
C SER A 99 -5.48 4.60 4.79
N ILE A 100 -6.47 3.75 5.07
CA ILE A 100 -6.71 2.48 4.38
C ILE A 100 -8.12 2.54 3.81
N THR A 101 -8.25 2.24 2.53
CA THR A 101 -9.55 2.17 1.85
C THR A 101 -9.93 0.71 1.63
N ILE A 102 -11.17 0.35 1.92
CA ILE A 102 -11.72 -0.98 1.63
C ILE A 102 -12.60 -0.86 0.39
N GLY A 103 -12.20 -1.54 -0.68
CA GLY A 103 -12.92 -1.67 -1.93
C GLY A 103 -13.76 -2.94 -2.03
N VAL A 104 -14.41 -3.13 -3.17
CA VAL A 104 -15.24 -4.33 -3.44
C VAL A 104 -14.44 -5.62 -3.29
N LEU A 105 -13.20 -5.64 -3.76
CA LEU A 105 -12.34 -6.83 -3.72
C LEU A 105 -11.55 -6.97 -2.40
N GLY A 106 -11.63 -5.98 -1.50
CA GLY A 106 -10.89 -5.93 -0.25
C GLY A 106 -10.01 -4.68 -0.12
N VAL A 107 -8.87 -4.79 0.57
CA VAL A 107 -8.04 -3.62 0.88
C VAL A 107 -7.47 -3.00 -0.41
N GLU A 108 -7.80 -1.74 -0.65
CA GLU A 108 -7.26 -0.92 -1.73
C GLU A 108 -6.04 -0.17 -1.22
N ALA A 109 -4.94 -0.27 -1.97
CA ALA A 109 -3.75 0.52 -1.69
C ALA A 109 -4.06 2.00 -2.01
N ALA A 110 -4.15 2.84 -0.98
CA ALA A 110 -4.29 4.28 -1.15
C ALA A 110 -3.19 4.82 -2.08
N ASN A 111 -3.52 5.85 -2.88
CA ASN A 111 -2.60 6.45 -3.84
C ASN A 111 -1.27 6.75 -3.11
N PRO A 112 -0.18 6.13 -3.56
CA PRO A 112 1.00 6.00 -2.73
C PRO A 112 1.75 7.32 -2.54
N LEU A 113 1.54 8.31 -3.43
CA LEU A 113 2.10 9.66 -3.29
C LEU A 113 1.52 10.44 -2.10
N TYR A 114 0.29 10.16 -1.67
CA TYR A 114 -0.35 10.87 -0.56
C TYR A 114 -0.09 10.25 0.81
N ARG A 115 0.82 9.28 0.89
CA ARG A 115 1.18 8.67 2.17
C ARG A 115 2.20 9.55 2.88
N ARG A 116 1.89 9.94 4.11
CA ARG A 116 2.84 10.66 4.99
C ARG A 116 4.16 9.95 5.17
N TYR A 117 4.13 8.61 5.17
CA TYR A 117 5.32 7.77 5.13
C TYR A 117 5.18 6.82 3.94
N PRO A 118 5.90 7.07 2.84
CA PRO A 118 5.81 6.23 1.66
C PRO A 118 6.35 4.84 1.99
N TRP A 119 5.69 3.82 1.44
CA TRP A 119 6.08 2.43 1.64
C TRP A 119 7.24 2.09 0.71
N THR A 120 8.26 1.41 1.24
CA THR A 120 9.33 0.86 0.39
C THR A 120 8.75 -0.20 -0.55
N ALA A 121 9.46 -0.48 -1.64
CA ALA A 121 9.08 -1.54 -2.57
C ALA A 121 8.90 -2.88 -1.85
N VAL A 122 9.82 -3.21 -0.94
CA VAL A 122 9.79 -4.44 -0.14
C VAL A 122 8.55 -4.47 0.76
N ALA A 123 8.25 -3.38 1.49
CA ALA A 123 7.08 -3.33 2.37
C ALA A 123 5.76 -3.53 1.60
N ASN A 124 5.64 -2.90 0.44
CA ASN A 124 4.46 -3.04 -0.41
C ASN A 124 4.33 -4.46 -0.99
N LEU A 125 5.43 -5.06 -1.43
CA LEU A 125 5.46 -6.44 -1.90
C LEU A 125 5.10 -7.42 -0.77
N MET A 126 5.66 -7.24 0.44
CA MET A 126 5.32 -8.05 1.61
C MET A 126 3.83 -7.93 1.97
N ALA A 127 3.27 -6.73 1.92
CA ALA A 127 1.85 -6.52 2.19
C ALA A 127 0.94 -7.25 1.20
N ALA A 128 1.26 -7.18 -0.09
CA ALA A 128 0.54 -7.92 -1.10
C ALA A 128 0.69 -9.44 -0.89
N CYS A 129 1.93 -9.94 -0.77
CA CYS A 129 2.22 -11.36 -0.60
C CYS A 129 1.55 -11.94 0.66
N PHE A 130 1.70 -11.31 1.82
CA PHE A 130 1.07 -11.78 3.06
C PHE A 130 -0.45 -11.70 3.02
N SER A 131 -1.04 -10.66 2.42
CA SER A 131 -2.50 -10.56 2.30
C SER A 131 -3.07 -11.66 1.40
N LEU A 132 -2.44 -11.91 0.26
CA LEU A 132 -2.84 -12.97 -0.67
C LEU A 132 -2.63 -14.36 -0.05
N THR A 133 -1.49 -14.58 0.61
CA THR A 133 -1.18 -15.85 1.26
C THR A 133 -2.12 -16.13 2.43
N ALA A 134 -2.46 -15.11 3.24
CA ALA A 134 -3.44 -15.24 4.31
C ALA A 134 -4.80 -15.69 3.78
N LEU A 135 -5.31 -15.07 2.71
CA LEU A 135 -6.56 -15.51 2.09
C LEU A 135 -6.50 -16.95 1.58
N VAL A 136 -5.39 -17.35 0.93
CA VAL A 136 -5.22 -18.72 0.44
C VAL A 136 -5.20 -19.72 1.60
N ILE A 137 -4.49 -19.42 2.69
CA ILE A 137 -4.44 -20.25 3.90
C ILE A 137 -5.82 -20.34 4.56
N PHE A 138 -6.53 -19.23 4.72
CA PHE A 138 -7.89 -19.24 5.26
C PHE A 138 -8.84 -20.05 4.38
N GLY A 139 -8.74 -19.94 3.06
CA GLY A 139 -9.51 -20.76 2.13
C GLY A 139 -9.19 -22.26 2.25
N ALA A 140 -7.90 -22.61 2.35
CA ALA A 140 -7.47 -23.99 2.57
C ALA A 140 -7.95 -24.54 3.92
N ALA A 141 -7.95 -23.71 4.98
CA ALA A 141 -8.47 -24.08 6.29
C ALA A 141 -9.98 -24.33 6.26
N CYS A 142 -10.75 -23.47 5.57
CA CYS A 142 -12.18 -23.69 5.36
C CYS A 142 -12.44 -24.96 4.56
N LEU A 143 -11.67 -25.23 3.50
CA LEU A 143 -11.78 -26.48 2.74
C LEU A 143 -11.48 -27.69 3.62
N ALA A 144 -10.45 -27.64 4.46
CA ALA A 144 -10.12 -28.71 5.39
C ALA A 144 -11.27 -28.98 6.39
N VAL A 145 -11.89 -27.92 6.94
CA VAL A 145 -13.07 -28.06 7.81
C VAL A 145 -14.26 -28.67 7.04
N HIS A 146 -14.48 -28.26 5.79
CA HIS A 146 -15.51 -28.87 4.96
C HIS A 146 -15.28 -30.38 4.78
N MET A 147 -14.05 -30.79 4.44
CA MET A 147 -13.73 -32.22 4.28
C MET A 147 -13.91 -32.97 5.60
N LEU A 148 -13.47 -32.40 6.72
CA LEU A 148 -13.62 -33.00 8.06
C LEU A 148 -15.07 -33.24 8.47
N THR A 149 -15.98 -32.39 8.02
CA THR A 149 -17.42 -32.55 8.33
C THR A 149 -18.14 -33.53 7.41
N ARG A 150 -17.55 -33.85 6.24
CA ARG A 150 -18.19 -34.68 5.21
C ARG A 150 -17.69 -36.12 5.17
N THR A 151 -16.45 -36.35 5.58
CA THR A 151 -15.85 -37.69 5.59
C THR A 151 -15.67 -38.17 7.02
N ASP A 152 -16.11 -39.40 7.32
CA ASP A 152 -15.85 -40.09 8.60
C ASP A 152 -14.35 -40.45 8.80
N GLY A 153 -13.42 -39.88 8.02
CA GLY A 153 -11.98 -40.10 8.11
C GLY A 153 -11.14 -39.21 7.18
N TYR A 154 -9.93 -38.87 7.61
CA TYR A 154 -9.04 -37.83 7.05
C TYR A 154 -8.42 -38.12 5.67
N ALA A 155 -8.59 -39.32 5.10
CA ALA A 155 -7.54 -39.92 4.27
C ALA A 155 -7.87 -40.17 2.78
N ASP A 156 -9.03 -39.77 2.26
CA ASP A 156 -9.30 -39.99 0.83
C ASP A 156 -8.84 -38.81 -0.04
N ALA A 157 -7.58 -38.84 -0.44
CA ALA A 157 -6.99 -37.84 -1.34
C ALA A 157 -7.73 -37.74 -2.70
N THR A 158 -8.42 -38.79 -3.13
CA THR A 158 -9.19 -38.77 -4.39
C THR A 158 -10.45 -37.91 -4.25
N LEU A 159 -11.07 -37.89 -3.07
CA LEU A 159 -12.22 -37.05 -2.77
C LEU A 159 -11.83 -35.56 -2.75
N TRP A 160 -10.67 -35.23 -2.17
CA TRP A 160 -10.11 -33.89 -2.21
C TRP A 160 -9.89 -33.39 -3.64
N LEU A 161 -9.24 -34.20 -4.48
CA LEU A 161 -9.01 -33.87 -5.89
C LEU A 161 -10.32 -33.73 -6.66
N ARG A 162 -11.32 -34.58 -6.37
CA ARG A 162 -12.63 -34.50 -7.01
C ARG A 162 -13.35 -33.19 -6.67
N GLU A 163 -13.38 -32.82 -5.41
CA GLU A 163 -14.02 -31.57 -4.95
C GLU A 163 -13.30 -30.32 -5.48
N LEU A 164 -11.97 -30.37 -5.63
CA LEU A 164 -11.21 -29.32 -6.30
C LEU A 164 -11.44 -29.29 -7.82
N ALA A 165 -11.64 -30.45 -8.45
CA ALA A 165 -11.84 -30.58 -9.90
C ALA A 165 -13.26 -30.21 -10.34
N THR A 166 -14.25 -30.32 -9.46
CA THR A 166 -15.62 -29.85 -9.70
C THR A 166 -15.89 -28.59 -8.88
N PRO A 167 -15.48 -27.40 -9.37
CA PRO A 167 -15.69 -26.14 -8.66
C PRO A 167 -17.19 -25.80 -8.63
N GLY A 168 -17.90 -26.41 -7.69
CA GLY A 168 -19.19 -25.92 -7.21
C GLY A 168 -18.91 -24.87 -6.15
N LEU A 169 -19.49 -23.68 -6.29
CA LEU A 169 -19.37 -22.63 -5.27
C LEU A 169 -20.01 -23.01 -3.92
N GLY A 170 -20.59 -24.21 -3.77
CA GLY A 170 -21.26 -24.67 -2.55
C GLY A 170 -22.51 -23.85 -2.20
N LEU A 171 -23.06 -23.12 -3.17
CA LEU A 171 -24.23 -22.24 -2.97
C LEU A 171 -25.56 -23.00 -2.99
N ASP A 172 -25.51 -24.31 -3.16
CA ASP A 172 -26.66 -25.22 -3.22
C ASP A 172 -27.24 -25.52 -1.83
N ALA A 173 -26.41 -25.50 -0.78
CA ALA A 173 -26.84 -25.76 0.58
C ALA A 173 -26.04 -24.94 1.60
N VAL A 174 -26.72 -24.45 2.65
CA VAL A 174 -26.06 -23.77 3.78
C VAL A 174 -25.04 -24.68 4.48
N ALA A 175 -25.24 -26.00 4.42
CA ALA A 175 -24.30 -27.00 4.93
C ALA A 175 -22.92 -26.94 4.24
N ASN A 176 -22.85 -26.43 3.01
CA ASN A 176 -21.61 -26.27 2.26
C ASN A 176 -20.93 -24.92 2.52
N CYS A 177 -21.31 -24.17 3.57
CA CYS A 177 -20.80 -22.83 3.84
C CYS A 177 -19.27 -22.73 3.91
N TYR A 178 -18.58 -23.77 4.40
CA TYR A 178 -17.12 -23.82 4.44
C TYR A 178 -16.49 -24.01 3.05
N LEU A 179 -17.12 -24.79 2.16
CA LEU A 179 -16.68 -24.93 0.77
C LEU A 179 -16.87 -23.60 0.02
N THR A 180 -18.02 -22.96 0.21
CA THR A 180 -18.30 -21.61 -0.30
C THR A 180 -17.26 -20.62 0.21
N ALA A 181 -16.91 -20.68 1.49
CA ALA A 181 -15.90 -19.81 2.09
C ALA A 181 -14.52 -20.00 1.45
N ALA A 182 -14.11 -21.26 1.24
CA ALA A 182 -12.85 -21.58 0.59
C ALA A 182 -12.74 -20.93 -0.80
N TRP A 183 -13.76 -21.14 -1.64
CA TRP A 183 -13.80 -20.58 -2.99
C TRP A 183 -13.84 -19.06 -2.98
N LEU A 184 -14.65 -18.44 -2.11
CA LEU A 184 -14.74 -16.98 -2.05
C LEU A 184 -13.41 -16.33 -1.63
N PHE A 185 -12.68 -16.90 -0.66
CA PHE A 185 -11.34 -16.39 -0.31
C PHE A 185 -10.34 -16.52 -1.46
N TRP A 186 -10.37 -17.63 -2.21
CA TRP A 186 -9.48 -17.82 -3.36
C TRP A 186 -9.83 -16.93 -4.53
N ILE A 187 -11.12 -16.75 -4.82
CA ILE A 187 -11.59 -15.79 -5.84
C ILE A 187 -11.17 -14.38 -5.44
N GLN A 188 -11.36 -14.00 -4.17
CA GLN A 188 -10.94 -12.71 -3.67
C GLN A 188 -9.41 -12.52 -3.78
N ALA A 189 -8.62 -13.54 -3.46
CA ALA A 189 -7.17 -13.54 -3.62
C ALA A 189 -6.77 -13.40 -5.10
N ALA A 190 -7.38 -14.15 -6.01
CA ALA A 190 -7.12 -14.08 -7.45
C ALA A 190 -7.47 -12.69 -8.00
N CYS A 191 -8.62 -12.14 -7.63
CA CYS A 191 -9.03 -10.79 -8.03
C CYS A 191 -8.08 -9.70 -7.50
N GLN A 192 -7.57 -9.84 -6.28
CA GLN A 192 -6.61 -8.91 -5.69
C GLN A 192 -5.19 -9.05 -6.26
N ALA A 193 -4.80 -10.25 -6.67
CA ALA A 193 -3.55 -10.51 -7.37
C ALA A 193 -3.57 -9.94 -8.80
N TYR A 194 -4.75 -9.81 -9.40
CA TYR A 194 -4.90 -9.25 -10.74
C TYR A 194 -4.56 -7.74 -10.75
N PRO A 195 -3.66 -7.25 -11.62
CA PRO A 195 -3.01 -5.95 -11.47
C PRO A 195 -3.82 -4.76 -12.01
N LEU A 196 -5.10 -4.69 -11.63
CA LEU A 196 -5.98 -3.55 -11.88
C LEU A 196 -5.64 -2.34 -11.00
N PRO A 197 -6.11 -1.13 -11.35
CA PRO A 197 -5.98 0.05 -10.51
C PRO A 197 -6.48 -0.23 -9.09
N LYS A 198 -5.73 0.25 -8.09
CA LYS A 198 -6.00 0.14 -6.64
C LYS A 198 -5.92 -1.26 -6.03
N ASN A 199 -5.77 -2.31 -6.84
CA ASN A 199 -5.56 -3.68 -6.34
C ASN A 199 -4.11 -3.89 -5.87
N LEU A 200 -3.95 -4.83 -4.94
CA LEU A 200 -2.63 -5.20 -4.37
C LEU A 200 -1.66 -5.72 -5.45
N GLY A 201 -2.15 -6.47 -6.43
CA GLY A 201 -1.35 -7.04 -7.51
C GLY A 201 -0.62 -5.98 -8.35
N ARG A 202 -1.24 -4.81 -8.56
CA ARG A 202 -0.59 -3.71 -9.28
C ARG A 202 0.55 -3.10 -8.47
N GLY A 203 0.32 -2.88 -7.17
CA GLY A 203 1.36 -2.42 -6.25
C GLY A 203 2.52 -3.41 -6.18
N ALA A 204 2.22 -4.71 -6.05
CA ALA A 204 3.23 -5.77 -6.03
C ALA A 204 4.07 -5.78 -7.32
N LEU A 205 3.43 -5.70 -8.49
CA LEU A 205 4.13 -5.67 -9.78
C LEU A 205 5.03 -4.43 -9.92
N ALA A 206 4.54 -3.26 -9.52
CA ALA A 206 5.34 -2.03 -9.51
C ALA A 206 6.55 -2.18 -8.59
N SER A 207 6.36 -2.72 -7.38
CA SER A 207 7.44 -2.97 -6.44
C SER A 207 8.46 -3.98 -6.96
N VAL A 208 8.04 -5.06 -7.62
CA VAL A 208 8.95 -6.03 -8.26
C VAL A 208 9.78 -5.36 -9.37
N VAL A 209 9.16 -4.52 -10.19
CA VAL A 209 9.88 -3.77 -11.25
C VAL A 209 10.96 -2.88 -10.65
N VAL A 210 10.64 -2.12 -9.60
CA VAL A 210 11.62 -1.24 -8.94
C VAL A 210 12.74 -2.06 -8.29
N LEU A 211 12.43 -3.19 -7.65
CA LEU A 211 13.44 -4.04 -7.02
C LEU A 211 14.37 -4.72 -8.02
N LEU A 212 13.85 -5.15 -9.18
CA LEU A 212 14.65 -5.83 -10.20
C LEU A 212 15.42 -4.86 -11.11
N ALA A 213 14.97 -3.60 -11.21
CA ALA A 213 15.56 -2.58 -12.06
C ALA A 213 15.93 -1.33 -11.26
N ALA A 214 16.49 -1.53 -10.05
CA ALA A 214 16.82 -0.45 -9.11
C ALA A 214 17.77 0.60 -9.72
N ASP A 215 18.70 0.17 -10.57
CA ASP A 215 19.67 1.06 -11.25
C ASP A 215 19.13 1.72 -12.52
N ALA A 216 17.91 1.39 -12.95
CA ALA A 216 17.35 1.90 -14.19
C ALA A 216 16.55 3.19 -13.97
N ASP A 217 16.64 4.11 -14.94
CA ASP A 217 15.86 5.36 -14.95
C ASP A 217 14.35 5.10 -14.75
N ASP A 218 13.67 6.01 -14.05
CA ASP A 218 12.20 6.01 -13.83
C ASP A 218 11.41 5.79 -15.12
N SER A 219 11.89 6.39 -16.22
CA SER A 219 11.26 6.26 -17.53
C SER A 219 11.33 4.84 -18.08
N LEU A 220 12.41 4.11 -17.81
CA LEU A 220 12.59 2.71 -18.19
C LEU A 220 11.73 1.82 -17.31
N GLN A 221 11.75 2.03 -15.98
CA GLN A 221 10.91 1.28 -15.05
C GLN A 221 9.42 1.43 -15.41
N LEU A 222 8.97 2.64 -15.73
CA LEU A 222 7.58 2.90 -16.16
C LEU A 222 7.24 2.20 -17.48
N ARG A 223 8.15 2.21 -18.46
CA ARG A 223 7.98 1.46 -19.71
C ARG A 223 7.90 -0.04 -19.43
N LEU A 224 8.75 -0.57 -18.56
CA LEU A 224 8.76 -1.98 -18.19
C LEU A 224 7.46 -2.39 -17.50
N LEU A 225 7.01 -1.62 -16.51
CA LEU A 225 5.74 -1.86 -15.81
C LEU A 225 4.55 -1.85 -16.78
N ARG A 226 4.48 -0.87 -17.70
CA ARG A 226 3.43 -0.82 -18.74
C ARG A 226 3.47 -2.05 -19.65
N ARG A 227 4.66 -2.47 -20.09
CA ARG A 227 4.82 -3.67 -20.94
C ARG A 227 4.40 -4.95 -20.22
N LEU A 228 4.74 -5.09 -18.94
CA LEU A 228 4.30 -6.23 -18.13
C LEU A 228 2.78 -6.27 -17.98
N LEU A 229 2.13 -5.13 -17.72
CA LEU A 229 0.67 -5.06 -17.65
C LEU A 229 -0.01 -5.37 -18.99
N GLN A 230 0.55 -4.89 -20.10
CA GLN A 230 0.09 -5.24 -21.45
C GLN A 230 0.26 -6.73 -21.74
N PHE A 231 1.37 -7.33 -21.30
CA PHE A 231 1.62 -8.76 -21.44
C PHE A 231 0.63 -9.60 -20.63
N VAL A 232 0.36 -9.24 -19.37
CA VAL A 232 -0.67 -9.89 -18.54
C VAL A 232 -2.06 -9.76 -19.18
N SER A 233 -2.38 -8.58 -19.74
CA SER A 233 -3.61 -8.37 -20.50
C SER A 233 -3.70 -9.29 -21.72
N LEU A 234 -2.64 -9.41 -22.51
CA LEU A 234 -2.57 -10.31 -23.67
C LEU A 234 -2.77 -11.79 -23.26
N ILE A 235 -2.09 -12.23 -22.19
CA ILE A 235 -2.29 -13.58 -21.64
C ILE A 235 -3.76 -13.79 -21.24
N THR A 236 -4.37 -12.79 -20.61
CA THR A 236 -5.79 -12.86 -20.22
C THR A 236 -6.70 -13.00 -21.45
N VAL A 237 -6.41 -12.32 -22.56
CA VAL A 237 -7.13 -12.50 -23.83
C VAL A 237 -6.96 -13.92 -24.37
N VAL A 238 -5.74 -14.46 -24.36
CA VAL A 238 -5.50 -15.84 -24.80
C VAL A 238 -6.30 -16.84 -23.96
N ILE A 239 -6.33 -16.64 -22.64
CA ILE A 239 -7.15 -17.46 -21.73
C ILE A 239 -8.64 -17.29 -22.08
N ALA A 240 -9.13 -16.07 -22.32
CA ALA A 240 -10.51 -15.82 -22.71
C ALA A 240 -10.89 -16.52 -24.04
N MET A 241 -9.98 -16.54 -25.01
CA MET A 241 -10.18 -17.25 -26.29
C MET A 241 -10.16 -18.77 -26.09
N ALA A 242 -9.28 -19.28 -25.22
CA ALA A 242 -9.27 -20.70 -24.86
C ALA A 242 -10.57 -21.11 -24.15
N THR A 243 -11.10 -20.27 -23.24
CA THR A 243 -12.39 -20.54 -22.58
C THR A 243 -13.54 -20.43 -23.56
N LEU A 244 -13.50 -19.55 -24.57
CA LEU A 244 -14.51 -19.49 -25.63
C LEU A 244 -14.58 -20.81 -26.41
N ILE A 245 -13.44 -21.45 -26.69
CA ILE A 245 -13.40 -22.72 -27.43
C ILE A 245 -13.85 -23.89 -26.54
N ALA A 246 -13.55 -23.84 -25.24
CA ALA A 246 -13.89 -24.90 -24.29
C ALA A 246 -15.33 -24.81 -23.76
N ASP A 247 -15.88 -23.59 -23.61
CA ASP A 247 -17.25 -23.34 -23.20
C ASP A 247 -18.17 -23.63 -24.40
N GLY A 248 -18.54 -24.91 -24.58
CA GLY A 248 -19.60 -25.31 -25.52
C GLY A 248 -20.98 -24.84 -25.02
N ASP A 249 -21.77 -25.75 -24.45
CA ASP A 249 -23.17 -25.50 -24.04
C ASP A 249 -23.33 -24.94 -22.62
N VAL A 250 -22.42 -24.09 -22.14
CA VAL A 250 -22.55 -23.51 -20.80
C VAL A 250 -23.59 -22.38 -20.82
N ASN A 251 -24.60 -22.45 -19.93
CA ASN A 251 -25.69 -21.46 -19.82
C ASN A 251 -25.22 -20.00 -19.66
N LEU A 252 -24.00 -19.79 -19.16
CA LEU A 252 -23.39 -18.47 -19.04
C LEU A 252 -21.94 -18.52 -19.58
N PRO A 253 -21.65 -17.90 -20.73
CA PRO A 253 -20.30 -17.88 -21.27
C PRO A 253 -19.38 -17.09 -20.34
N ARG A 254 -18.23 -17.67 -19.98
CA ARG A 254 -17.28 -17.04 -19.03
C ARG A 254 -16.29 -16.09 -19.72
N TRP A 255 -16.02 -16.36 -20.99
CA TRP A 255 -15.08 -15.60 -21.81
C TRP A 255 -15.37 -14.07 -21.89
N PRO A 256 -16.62 -13.56 -21.90
CA PRO A 256 -16.85 -12.12 -22.01
C PRO A 256 -16.33 -11.36 -20.78
N ILE A 257 -16.43 -11.95 -19.59
CA ILE A 257 -15.92 -11.35 -18.35
C ILE A 257 -14.39 -11.27 -18.40
N LEU A 258 -13.74 -12.34 -18.83
CA LEU A 258 -12.28 -12.38 -18.99
C LEU A 258 -11.79 -11.38 -20.04
N LEU A 259 -12.51 -11.25 -21.16
CA LEU A 259 -12.21 -10.28 -22.20
C LEU A 259 -12.37 -8.83 -21.69
N LEU A 260 -13.45 -8.56 -20.95
CA LEU A 260 -13.68 -7.25 -20.33
C LEU A 260 -12.57 -6.92 -19.32
N LEU A 261 -12.16 -7.90 -18.51
CA LEU A 261 -11.06 -7.76 -17.56
C LEU A 261 -9.74 -7.43 -18.28
N ALA A 262 -9.45 -8.14 -19.37
CA ALA A 262 -8.27 -7.92 -20.19
C ALA A 262 -8.25 -6.51 -20.82
N VAL A 263 -9.39 -6.06 -21.36
CA VAL A 263 -9.55 -4.70 -21.91
C VAL A 263 -9.44 -3.64 -20.81
N ALA A 264 -10.07 -3.85 -19.67
CA ALA A 264 -9.96 -2.94 -18.52
C ALA A 264 -8.50 -2.80 -18.06
N LEU A 265 -7.78 -3.92 -17.99
CA LEU A 265 -6.35 -3.92 -17.68
C LEU A 265 -5.54 -3.17 -18.74
N TRP A 266 -5.81 -3.42 -20.03
CA TRP A 266 -5.15 -2.72 -21.14
C TRP A 266 -5.35 -1.20 -21.06
N VAL A 267 -6.59 -0.74 -20.88
CA VAL A 267 -6.92 0.69 -20.73
C VAL A 267 -6.25 1.28 -19.49
N SER A 268 -6.20 0.52 -18.40
CA SER A 268 -5.55 0.95 -17.16
C SER A 268 -4.05 1.23 -17.30
N THR A 269 -3.38 0.69 -18.33
CA THR A 269 -1.94 0.92 -18.55
C THR A 269 -1.60 2.35 -18.97
N ARG A 270 -2.60 3.11 -19.44
CA ARG A 270 -2.44 4.50 -19.89
C ARG A 270 -2.60 5.53 -18.78
N LYS A 271 -3.07 5.11 -17.59
CA LYS A 271 -3.31 6.02 -16.47
C LYS A 271 -1.99 6.52 -15.87
N SER A 272 -2.02 7.74 -15.35
CA SER A 272 -0.90 8.39 -14.65
C SER A 272 -0.58 7.72 -13.32
N ASP A 273 -1.51 6.93 -12.77
CA ASP A 273 -1.35 6.20 -11.50
C ASP A 273 -0.11 5.28 -11.47
N LEU A 274 0.33 4.75 -12.61
CA LEU A 274 1.57 3.98 -12.70
C LEU A 274 2.83 4.81 -12.42
N HIS A 275 2.83 6.07 -12.86
CA HIS A 275 3.91 7.00 -12.56
C HIS A 275 3.93 7.30 -11.06
N ASP A 276 2.77 7.58 -10.47
CA ASP A 276 2.61 7.83 -9.04
C ASP A 276 3.16 6.68 -8.18
N TRP A 277 2.90 5.43 -8.60
CA TRP A 277 3.47 4.25 -7.96
C TRP A 277 5.01 4.24 -7.99
N ILE A 278 5.61 4.43 -9.16
CA ILE A 278 7.07 4.40 -9.29
C ILE A 278 7.71 5.55 -8.51
N THR A 279 7.18 6.77 -8.65
CA THR A 279 7.67 7.93 -7.92
C THR A 279 7.56 7.73 -6.41
N SER A 280 6.44 7.18 -5.91
CA SER A 280 6.26 6.95 -4.48
C SER A 280 7.29 5.98 -3.89
N VAL A 281 7.69 4.95 -4.66
CA VAL A 281 8.68 3.97 -4.21
C VAL A 281 10.09 4.59 -4.21
N HIS A 282 10.42 5.42 -5.20
CA HIS A 282 11.69 6.14 -5.22
C HIS A 282 11.79 7.15 -4.07
N ILE A 283 10.72 7.90 -3.79
CA ILE A 283 10.65 8.79 -2.63
C ILE A 283 10.84 7.97 -1.34
N ALA A 284 10.26 6.77 -1.26
CA ALA A 284 10.48 5.89 -0.13
C ALA A 284 11.93 5.42 -0.01
N GLY A 285 12.60 5.09 -1.12
CA GLY A 285 14.00 4.65 -1.13
C GLY A 285 15.00 5.77 -0.83
N ALA A 286 14.69 7.01 -1.25
CA ALA A 286 15.52 8.18 -0.99
C ALA A 286 15.41 8.69 0.46
N ASP A 287 14.37 8.30 1.21
CA ASP A 287 14.24 8.66 2.62
C ASP A 287 15.34 7.95 3.42
N PRO A 288 16.32 8.67 4.03
CA PRO A 288 17.41 8.05 4.79
C PRO A 288 16.92 7.21 5.99
N ILE A 289 15.65 7.33 6.35
CA ILE A 289 14.99 6.50 7.36
C ILE A 289 14.78 5.05 6.86
N SER A 290 14.59 4.84 5.56
CA SER A 290 14.29 3.53 4.94
C SER A 290 15.55 2.74 4.55
N ALA A 291 16.69 3.40 4.36
CA ALA A 291 18.01 2.80 4.11
C ALA A 291 18.47 1.81 5.19
N HIS A 292 17.75 1.71 6.32
CA HIS A 292 18.03 0.72 7.36
C HIS A 292 17.41 -0.67 7.09
N PHE A 293 16.57 -0.80 6.07
CA PHE A 293 16.03 -2.08 5.55
C PHE A 293 16.63 -2.40 4.18
N ASP A 294 17.81 -1.90 3.88
CA ASP A 294 18.42 -2.11 2.58
C ASP A 294 18.93 -3.56 2.46
N VAL A 295 18.18 -4.36 1.69
CA VAL A 295 18.51 -5.75 1.38
C VAL A 295 19.81 -5.83 0.55
N THR A 296 20.28 -4.70 0.00
CA THR A 296 21.57 -4.66 -0.71
C THR A 296 22.78 -4.82 0.22
N GLU A 297 22.71 -4.39 1.49
CA GLU A 297 23.78 -4.68 2.47
C GLU A 297 23.91 -6.19 2.75
N LEU A 298 22.81 -6.95 2.68
CA LEU A 298 22.84 -8.42 2.77
C LEU A 298 23.47 -9.07 1.54
N ARG A 299 23.47 -8.39 0.38
CA ARG A 299 24.05 -8.90 -0.86
C ARG A 299 25.55 -8.62 -0.97
N GLU A 300 26.04 -7.53 -0.39
CA GLU A 300 27.48 -7.22 -0.36
C GLU A 300 28.22 -7.97 0.76
N SER A 301 27.56 -8.32 1.87
CA SER A 301 28.22 -9.00 2.98
C SER A 301 28.65 -10.45 2.71
N ASP A 302 28.15 -11.11 1.64
CA ASP A 302 28.45 -12.51 1.34
C ASP A 302 29.52 -12.73 0.25
N LEU A 303 30.00 -11.66 -0.41
CA LEU A 303 30.92 -11.80 -1.54
C LEU A 303 32.39 -11.51 -1.22
N ASP A 304 32.72 -10.89 -0.07
CA ASP A 304 34.09 -10.42 0.21
C ASP A 304 34.71 -10.87 1.55
N ALA A 305 34.21 -11.93 2.19
CA ALA A 305 34.85 -12.45 3.41
C ALA A 305 35.92 -13.52 3.11
N PRO A 306 37.24 -13.20 3.20
CA PRO A 306 38.29 -14.22 3.14
C PRO A 306 38.21 -15.14 4.37
N VAL A 307 38.20 -16.44 4.09
CA VAL A 307 38.17 -17.53 5.07
C VAL A 307 39.46 -17.57 5.88
N THR A 308 39.47 -16.98 7.08
CA THR A 308 40.47 -17.26 8.12
C THR A 308 39.84 -17.36 9.51
N ARG A 309 39.54 -18.62 9.89
CA ARG A 309 39.74 -19.35 11.16
C ARG A 309 39.59 -18.68 12.56
N PRO A 310 39.36 -19.50 13.62
CA PRO A 310 38.47 -19.19 14.73
C PRO A 310 39.18 -18.83 16.04
N SER A 311 38.49 -18.14 16.94
CA SER A 311 38.34 -18.49 18.37
C SER A 311 37.93 -17.25 19.19
N GLY A 312 36.98 -17.44 20.11
CA GLY A 312 36.54 -16.40 21.04
C GLY A 312 35.04 -16.45 21.28
N VAL A 313 34.61 -17.41 22.11
CA VAL A 313 33.23 -17.55 22.59
C VAL A 313 32.78 -16.25 23.24
N LYS A 314 31.94 -15.47 22.54
CA LYS A 314 31.18 -14.35 23.11
C LYS A 314 29.80 -14.86 23.53
N PRO A 315 29.27 -14.41 24.69
CA PRO A 315 28.00 -14.88 25.20
C PRO A 315 26.89 -14.57 24.19
N LYS A 316 26.09 -15.59 23.87
CA LYS A 316 24.87 -15.47 23.04
C LYS A 316 23.90 -14.51 23.73
N ARG A 317 24.03 -13.21 23.46
CA ARG A 317 22.96 -12.25 23.68
C ARG A 317 21.86 -12.61 22.71
N THR A 318 20.67 -12.81 23.26
CA THR A 318 19.44 -13.07 22.53
C THR A 318 19.22 -11.93 21.52
N PRO A 319 19.28 -12.20 20.20
CA PRO A 319 19.35 -11.16 19.16
C PRO A 319 18.16 -10.19 19.18
N TRP A 320 16.99 -10.68 19.61
CA TRP A 320 15.76 -9.90 19.65
C TRP A 320 15.75 -8.75 20.68
N ILE A 321 16.50 -8.85 21.79
CA ILE A 321 16.52 -7.78 22.82
C ILE A 321 17.44 -6.64 22.41
N SER A 322 18.56 -6.94 21.73
CA SER A 322 19.44 -5.90 21.16
C SER A 322 18.75 -5.13 20.05
N GLU A 323 18.02 -5.81 19.15
CA GLU A 323 17.23 -5.16 18.11
C GLU A 323 16.17 -4.21 18.69
N MET A 324 15.53 -4.61 19.79
CA MET A 324 14.54 -3.77 20.46
C MET A 324 15.18 -2.54 21.14
N ILE A 325 16.33 -2.68 21.79
CA ILE A 325 17.04 -1.55 22.42
C ILE A 325 17.59 -0.57 21.37
N ASP A 326 18.10 -1.09 20.26
CA ASP A 326 18.61 -0.29 19.15
C ASP A 326 17.46 0.45 18.44
N SER A 327 16.28 -0.18 18.32
CA SER A 327 15.07 0.49 17.81
C SER A 327 14.68 1.72 18.65
N VAL A 328 14.81 1.66 19.99
CA VAL A 328 14.45 2.76 20.90
C VAL A 328 15.48 3.89 20.85
N ARG A 329 16.79 3.55 20.81
CA ARG A 329 17.85 4.56 20.64
C ARG A 329 17.75 5.27 19.29
N MET A 330 17.45 4.51 18.24
CA MET A 330 17.24 5.07 16.90
C MET A 330 16.00 5.96 16.86
N ARG A 331 14.93 5.63 17.59
CA ARG A 331 13.75 6.50 17.72
C ARG A 331 14.06 7.84 18.39
N GLN A 332 14.94 7.87 19.38
CA GLN A 332 15.40 9.13 20.00
C GLN A 332 16.29 9.93 19.04
N LYS A 333 17.19 9.26 18.30
CA LYS A 333 18.02 9.90 17.27
C LYS A 333 17.15 10.51 16.15
N ARG A 334 16.12 9.79 15.70
CA ARG A 334 15.10 10.24 14.72
C ARG A 334 14.32 11.47 15.18
N LYS A 335 13.94 11.55 16.47
CA LYS A 335 13.28 12.77 17.02
C LYS A 335 14.20 13.99 16.97
N ARG A 336 15.50 13.80 17.21
CA ARG A 336 16.47 14.90 17.17
C ARG A 336 16.75 15.37 15.74
N VAL A 337 16.93 14.45 14.80
CA VAL A 337 17.13 14.79 13.38
C VAL A 337 15.92 15.51 12.80
N ARG A 338 14.69 15.04 13.08
CA ARG A 338 13.47 15.73 12.62
C ARG A 338 13.29 17.11 13.23
N ALA A 339 13.71 17.30 14.49
CA ALA A 339 13.70 18.62 15.11
C ALA A 339 14.74 19.57 14.50
N ALA A 340 15.90 19.04 14.08
CA ALA A 340 16.91 19.81 13.37
C ALA A 340 16.45 20.19 11.95
N MET A 341 15.93 19.22 11.18
CA MET A 341 15.50 19.45 9.80
C MET A 341 14.31 20.42 9.70
N ARG A 342 13.37 20.38 10.67
CA ARG A 342 12.30 21.39 10.76
C ARG A 342 12.84 22.78 11.03
N ARG A 343 13.86 22.91 11.89
CA ARG A 343 14.52 24.19 12.14
C ARG A 343 15.23 24.69 10.89
N GLU A 344 15.95 23.83 10.17
CA GLU A 344 16.60 24.22 8.91
C GLU A 344 15.58 24.68 7.85
N HIS A 345 14.42 24.02 7.76
CA HIS A 345 13.38 24.40 6.81
C HIS A 345 12.67 25.70 7.21
N GLU A 346 12.39 25.89 8.50
CA GLU A 346 11.89 27.15 9.05
C GLU A 346 12.91 28.29 8.83
N GLU A 347 14.20 28.04 9.03
CA GLU A 347 15.27 29.01 8.80
C GLU A 347 15.45 29.34 7.31
N ALA A 348 15.33 28.36 6.40
CA ALA A 348 15.37 28.59 4.96
C ALA A 348 14.15 29.38 4.46
N SER A 349 12.96 29.06 4.96
CA SER A 349 11.74 29.82 4.69
C SER A 349 11.84 31.25 5.22
N ASP A 350 12.35 31.43 6.44
CA ASP A 350 12.57 32.74 7.04
C ASP A 350 13.62 33.55 6.25
N ALA A 351 14.67 32.91 5.73
CA ALA A 351 15.67 33.55 4.88
C ALA A 351 15.09 34.02 3.54
N ALA A 352 14.27 33.19 2.88
CA ALA A 352 13.60 33.57 1.64
C ALA A 352 12.59 34.71 1.84
N ARG A 353 11.87 34.71 2.98
CA ARG A 353 10.99 35.82 3.36
C ARG A 353 11.76 37.09 3.73
N LEU A 354 12.95 36.96 4.31
CA LEU A 354 13.77 38.10 4.72
C LEU A 354 14.12 39.00 3.54
N ASP A 355 14.45 38.44 2.38
CA ASP A 355 14.78 39.22 1.18
C ASP A 355 13.60 40.07 0.70
N GLN A 356 12.38 39.50 0.69
CA GLN A 356 11.17 40.24 0.36
C GLN A 356 10.89 41.35 1.38
N VAL A 357 11.07 41.06 2.67
CA VAL A 357 10.88 42.03 3.75
C VAL A 357 11.91 43.16 3.65
N LEU A 358 13.18 42.86 3.38
CA LEU A 358 14.24 43.86 3.20
C LEU A 358 13.97 44.76 1.99
N GLN A 359 13.44 44.20 0.90
CA GLN A 359 13.04 44.99 -0.26
C GLN A 359 11.92 45.98 0.09
N ILE A 360 10.88 45.52 0.80
CA ILE A 360 9.77 46.38 1.25
C ILE A 360 10.28 47.50 2.17
N VAL A 361 11.16 47.18 3.12
CA VAL A 361 11.77 48.18 4.02
C VAL A 361 12.59 49.20 3.25
N SER A 362 13.30 48.78 2.19
CA SER A 362 14.11 49.69 1.38
C SER A 362 13.27 50.68 0.57
N GLU A 363 12.10 50.26 0.09
CA GLU A 363 11.23 51.07 -0.76
C GLU A 363 10.26 51.95 0.05
N HIS A 364 9.69 51.42 1.14
CA HIS A 364 8.57 52.06 1.86
C HIS A 364 8.91 52.41 3.32
N GLY A 365 10.14 52.14 3.78
CA GLY A 365 10.51 52.28 5.18
C GLY A 365 9.82 51.27 6.10
N THR A 366 10.05 51.38 7.41
CA THR A 366 9.54 50.43 8.41
C THR A 366 8.04 50.56 8.68
N GLU A 367 7.41 51.64 8.20
CA GLU A 367 5.97 51.89 8.36
C GLU A 367 5.11 50.97 7.48
N GLY A 368 5.65 50.46 6.36
CA GLY A 368 4.95 49.52 5.47
C GLY A 368 4.95 48.05 5.90
N LEU A 369 5.64 47.70 7.00
CA LEU A 369 5.77 46.31 7.45
C LEU A 369 4.52 45.83 8.20
N SER A 370 4.07 44.62 7.87
CA SER A 370 3.06 43.93 8.66
C SER A 370 3.60 43.61 10.07
N ALA A 371 2.70 43.39 11.04
CA ALA A 371 3.09 42.99 12.39
C ALA A 371 3.87 41.66 12.41
N GLU A 372 3.60 40.78 11.44
CA GLU A 372 4.29 39.50 11.27
C GLU A 372 5.73 39.69 10.78
N ASP A 373 5.96 40.58 9.80
CA ASP A 373 7.29 40.86 9.26
C ASP A 373 8.18 41.57 10.29
N ARG A 374 7.59 42.47 11.11
CA ARG A 374 8.30 43.08 12.24
C ARG A 374 8.74 42.05 13.27
N ALA A 375 7.88 41.05 13.55
CA ALA A 375 8.22 39.96 14.47
C ALA A 375 9.32 39.05 13.88
N LEU A 376 9.30 38.80 12.57
CA LEU A 376 10.33 38.05 11.85
C LEU A 376 11.68 38.78 11.91
N LEU A 377 11.72 40.08 11.62
CA LEU A 377 12.94 40.90 11.72
C LEU A 377 13.54 40.91 13.14
N MET A 378 12.71 41.02 14.18
CA MET A 378 13.19 40.90 15.56
C MET A 378 13.76 39.51 15.87
N ARG A 379 13.16 38.46 15.32
CA ARG A 379 13.62 37.07 15.53
C ARG A 379 14.97 36.86 14.83
N VAL A 380 15.13 37.34 13.60
CA VAL A 380 16.38 37.26 12.84
C VAL A 380 17.47 38.14 13.48
N SER A 381 17.16 39.36 13.91
CA SER A 381 18.14 40.22 14.58
C SER A 381 18.66 39.60 15.87
N LYS A 382 17.78 38.97 16.65
CA LYS A 382 18.13 38.25 17.88
C LYS A 382 18.98 37.01 17.61
N ASN A 383 18.71 36.28 16.53
CA ASN A 383 19.53 35.15 16.11
C ASN A 383 20.92 35.58 15.62
N LEU A 384 21.03 36.66 14.83
CA LEU A 384 22.32 37.22 14.42
C LEU A 384 23.14 37.72 15.62
N GLN A 385 22.47 38.33 16.60
CA GLN A 385 23.14 38.78 17.83
C GLN A 385 23.67 37.60 18.65
N ARG A 386 22.92 36.49 18.73
CA ARG A 386 23.38 35.24 19.36
C ARG A 386 24.56 34.62 18.60
N HIS A 387 24.53 34.59 17.27
CA HIS A 387 25.64 34.08 16.47
C HIS A 387 26.92 34.90 16.64
N ARG A 388 26.83 36.23 16.73
CA ARG A 388 28.00 37.08 17.04
C ARG A 388 28.57 36.81 18.42
N GLN A 389 27.72 36.60 19.42
CA GLN A 389 28.17 36.28 20.78
C GLN A 389 28.85 34.90 20.84
N SER A 390 28.28 33.88 20.22
CA SER A 390 28.91 32.55 20.18
C SER A 390 30.25 32.53 19.44
N HIS A 391 30.41 33.39 18.42
CA HIS A 391 31.68 33.53 17.70
C HIS A 391 32.74 34.25 18.53
N ALA A 392 32.36 35.27 19.31
CA ALA A 392 33.27 35.98 20.19
C ALA A 392 33.75 35.10 21.35
N ASP A 393 32.85 34.28 21.93
CA ASP A 393 33.19 33.39 23.05
C ASP A 393 34.14 32.25 22.62
N GLY A 394 34.00 31.75 21.38
CA GLY A 394 34.89 30.70 20.83
C GLY A 394 36.31 31.19 20.51
N GLU A 395 36.50 32.48 20.27
CA GLU A 395 37.82 33.08 20.02
C GLU A 395 38.62 33.31 21.32
N THR A 396 37.94 33.47 22.45
CA THR A 396 38.58 33.61 23.78
C THR A 396 39.09 32.31 24.38
N ASP A 397 38.55 31.15 23.96
CA ASP A 397 38.90 29.83 24.51
C ASP A 397 40.09 29.17 23.78
N SER A 398 40.70 29.87 22.82
CA SER A 398 41.83 29.40 22.00
C SER A 398 43.14 30.16 22.26
N ARG A 399 43.21 30.93 23.35
CA ARG A 399 44.44 31.50 23.92
C ARG A 399 44.68 30.93 25.31
#